data_AF-A0AAJ4ZZ96-F1
#
_entry.id   AF-A0AAJ4ZZ96-F1
#
_cell.length_a   1.000
_cell.length_b   1.000
_cell.length_c   1.000
_cell.angle_alpha   90.00
_cell.angle_beta   90.00
_cell.angle_gamma   90.00
#
_symmetry.space_group_name_H-M   'P 1'
#
loop_
_entity.id
_entity.type
_entity.pdbx_description
1 polymer ?
#
loop_
_entity_poly.entity_id
_entity_poly.type
_entity_poly.pdbx_seq_one_letter_code
_entity_poly.pdbx_strand_id
1 'polypeptide(L)'
;MLLFTSATSLLYILDSVSYTNMINNGYISKNAVEFIIKTEEPSLDIDLEEPYLLMQYKLDNPQLKYIYIHPSVKLPPINYQKQPRSTDYIITGNVFPEEVLSRNMKSLVIGQFDTPSSYLNREAWYIVMSQQINLKNGTKFILNVESGNPHQLIEKILPNTSYQLLENEDRGTAILTSNILLKGFLIISLLFVIIAQAVSVVYAIQSKKSIVQILYFAGGKWQLIFLKVFKIEFIALIMIMLLAFLSLIAFNHFYSIWGNQWYYVSVFYILVTFIVYFLACLLMTKSLIKKGVRSF
;
A
#
# COMPACT_ATOMS: atom_id res chain seq x y z
N MET A 1 0.73 -22.81 1.99
CA MET A 1 -0.26 -21.86 2.54
C MET A 1 0.34 -21.03 3.67
N LEU A 2 0.86 -21.64 4.75
CA LEU A 2 1.36 -20.90 5.92
C LEU A 2 2.49 -19.89 5.62
N LEU A 3 3.51 -20.28 4.85
CA LEU A 3 4.60 -19.36 4.47
C LEU A 3 4.12 -18.21 3.56
N PHE A 4 3.18 -18.50 2.65
CA PHE A 4 2.56 -17.47 1.83
C PHE A 4 1.80 -16.46 2.69
N THR A 5 0.94 -16.93 3.60
CA THR A 5 0.21 -16.05 4.52
C THR A 5 1.17 -15.24 5.38
N SER A 6 2.27 -15.82 5.85
CA SER A 6 3.30 -15.09 6.60
C SER A 6 3.96 -14.00 5.76
N ALA A 7 4.30 -14.26 4.49
CA ALA A 7 4.87 -13.25 3.60
C ALA A 7 3.90 -12.09 3.34
N THR A 8 2.64 -12.40 3.03
CA THR A 8 1.58 -11.40 2.86
C THR A 8 1.32 -10.60 4.14
N SER A 9 1.30 -11.24 5.31
CA SER A 9 1.18 -10.55 6.59
C SER A 9 2.35 -9.61 6.85
N LEU A 10 3.58 -10.03 6.56
CA LEU A 10 4.77 -9.17 6.71
C LEU A 10 4.71 -7.96 5.77
N LEU A 11 4.29 -8.16 4.50
CA LEU A 11 4.07 -7.07 3.55
C LEU A 11 2.99 -6.09 4.04
N TYR A 12 1.87 -6.62 4.53
CA TYR A 12 0.80 -5.80 5.11
C TYR A 12 1.29 -5.00 6.33
N ILE A 13 2.03 -5.63 7.24
CA ILE A 13 2.58 -4.96 8.43
C ILE A 13 3.58 -3.85 8.02
N LEU A 14 4.38 -4.07 6.99
CA LEU A 14 5.34 -3.08 6.50
C LEU A 14 4.63 -1.81 5.99
N ASP A 15 3.55 -1.99 5.22
CA ASP A 15 2.72 -0.87 4.77
C ASP A 15 1.89 -0.27 5.92
N SER A 16 1.39 -1.08 6.85
CA SER A 16 0.60 -0.60 8.00
C SER A 16 1.43 0.25 8.97
N VAL A 17 2.73 -0.07 9.16
CA VAL A 17 3.67 0.77 9.90
C VAL A 17 3.86 2.12 9.20
N SER A 18 3.95 2.13 7.87
CA SER A 18 4.05 3.37 7.09
C SER A 18 2.76 4.19 7.19
N TYR A 19 1.61 3.55 7.11
CA TYR A 19 0.30 4.17 7.30
C TYR A 19 0.11 4.75 8.71
N THR A 20 0.51 4.01 9.74
CA THR A 20 0.46 4.47 11.14
C THR A 20 1.36 5.69 11.34
N ASN A 21 2.56 5.68 10.76
CA ASN A 21 3.43 6.84 10.78
C ASN A 21 2.81 8.03 10.04
N MET A 22 2.14 7.79 8.92
CA MET A 22 1.40 8.82 8.21
C MET A 22 0.35 9.47 9.11
N ILE A 23 -0.53 8.67 9.73
CA ILE A 23 -1.53 9.14 10.70
C ILE A 23 -0.87 9.96 11.81
N ASN A 24 0.17 9.40 12.44
CA ASN A 24 0.87 10.05 13.54
C ASN A 24 1.58 11.34 13.14
N ASN A 25 1.83 11.58 11.85
CA ASN A 25 2.41 12.81 11.31
C ASN A 25 1.35 13.71 10.65
N GLY A 26 0.08 13.67 11.10
CA GLY A 26 -0.99 14.51 10.56
C GLY A 26 -1.49 14.04 9.19
N TYR A 27 -1.42 12.74 8.95
CA TYR A 27 -1.72 12.08 7.68
C TYR A 27 -0.81 12.49 6.52
N ILE A 28 0.46 12.78 6.84
CA ILE A 28 1.47 13.18 5.86
C ILE A 28 2.43 12.03 5.56
N SER A 29 2.47 11.60 4.30
CA SER A 29 3.32 10.50 3.81
C SER A 29 4.79 10.87 3.89
N LYS A 30 5.70 9.89 3.97
CA LYS A 30 7.15 10.15 3.83
C LYS A 30 7.49 10.81 2.48
N ASN A 31 6.72 10.48 1.43
CA ASN A 31 6.96 10.97 0.08
C ASN A 31 6.20 12.27 -0.25
N ALA A 32 5.48 12.85 0.72
CA ALA A 32 4.74 14.07 0.45
C ALA A 32 5.70 15.24 0.19
N VAL A 33 5.27 16.23 -0.59
CA VAL A 33 6.06 17.43 -0.87
C VAL A 33 5.32 18.64 -0.33
N GLU A 34 6.04 19.52 0.35
CA GLU A 34 5.52 20.81 0.79
C GLU A 34 5.95 21.91 -0.16
N PHE A 35 5.03 22.81 -0.49
CA PHE A 35 5.32 23.94 -1.35
C PHE A 35 4.44 25.13 -1.01
N ILE A 36 4.90 26.31 -1.42
CA ILE A 36 4.16 27.56 -1.33
C ILE A 36 3.95 28.08 -2.75
N ILE A 37 2.71 28.44 -3.06
CA ILE A 37 2.38 29.09 -4.32
C ILE A 37 2.50 30.61 -4.14
N LYS A 38 3.14 31.26 -5.11
CA LYS A 38 3.12 32.72 -5.25
C LYS A 38 2.46 33.04 -6.58
N THR A 39 1.17 33.34 -6.54
CA THR A 39 0.38 33.72 -7.71
C THR A 39 -0.65 34.77 -7.32
N GLU A 40 -1.03 35.59 -8.29
CA GLU A 40 -2.13 36.56 -8.17
C GLU A 40 -3.49 35.96 -8.57
N GLU A 41 -3.48 34.75 -9.17
CA GLU A 41 -4.70 34.06 -9.53
C GLU A 41 -5.55 33.73 -8.29
N PRO A 42 -6.88 33.86 -8.37
CA PRO A 42 -7.75 33.58 -7.22
C PRO A 42 -8.00 32.08 -7.02
N SER A 43 -7.83 31.27 -8.05
CA SER A 43 -8.14 29.85 -8.04
C SER A 43 -7.31 29.04 -9.04
N LEU A 44 -7.21 27.73 -8.79
CA LEU A 44 -6.50 26.78 -9.65
C LEU A 44 -7.37 25.54 -9.83
N ASP A 45 -7.39 24.96 -11.01
CA ASP A 45 -8.14 23.73 -11.27
C ASP A 45 -7.26 22.50 -11.07
N ILE A 46 -7.80 21.47 -10.44
CA ILE A 46 -7.12 20.17 -10.29
C ILE A 46 -7.67 19.21 -11.32
N ASP A 47 -6.89 18.94 -12.36
CA ASP A 47 -7.17 17.88 -13.33
C ASP A 47 -6.10 16.79 -13.23
N LEU A 48 -6.31 15.87 -12.28
CA LEU A 48 -5.42 14.74 -12.02
C LEU A 48 -6.18 13.43 -12.05
N GLU A 49 -5.69 12.49 -12.87
CA GLU A 49 -6.16 11.10 -12.89
C GLU A 49 -5.50 10.25 -11.80
N GLU A 50 -4.29 10.62 -11.38
CA GLU A 50 -3.56 9.86 -10.37
C GLU A 50 -4.10 10.06 -8.95
N PRO A 51 -4.04 9.05 -8.06
CA PRO A 51 -4.44 9.21 -6.66
C PRO A 51 -3.59 10.27 -5.93
N TYR A 52 -4.25 11.31 -5.41
CA TYR A 52 -3.62 12.38 -4.65
C TYR A 52 -4.43 12.78 -3.41
N LEU A 53 -3.74 13.40 -2.45
CA LEU A 53 -4.36 14.19 -1.39
C LEU A 53 -3.55 15.46 -1.20
N LEU A 54 -4.19 16.57 -1.48
CA LEU A 54 -3.63 17.90 -1.37
C LEU A 54 -4.21 18.58 -0.14
N MET A 55 -3.36 18.92 0.81
CA MET A 55 -3.72 19.74 1.96
C MET A 55 -3.34 21.18 1.66
N GLN A 56 -4.27 22.11 1.83
CA GLN A 56 -4.07 23.55 1.71
C GLN A 56 -4.37 24.21 3.06
N TYR A 57 -3.53 25.14 3.51
CA TYR A 57 -3.80 25.89 4.73
C TYR A 57 -3.14 27.25 4.74
N LYS A 58 -3.60 28.11 5.68
CA LYS A 58 -3.01 29.42 5.92
C LYS A 58 -1.93 29.32 7.00
N LEU A 59 -0.87 30.11 6.85
CA LEU A 59 0.23 30.12 7.82
C LEU A 59 -0.20 30.63 9.21
N ASP A 60 -1.18 31.53 9.26
CA ASP A 60 -1.75 32.08 10.49
C ASP A 60 -2.79 31.15 11.15
N ASN A 61 -3.32 30.17 10.41
CA ASN A 61 -4.21 29.15 10.95
C ASN A 61 -3.89 27.75 10.37
N PRO A 62 -2.78 27.12 10.80
CA PRO A 62 -2.33 25.85 10.25
C PRO A 62 -3.18 24.64 10.69
N GLN A 63 -4.04 24.81 11.69
CA GLN A 63 -4.89 23.74 12.23
C GLN A 63 -6.11 23.47 11.35
N LEU A 64 -6.60 24.47 10.61
CA LEU A 64 -7.68 24.31 9.65
C LEU A 64 -7.09 24.05 8.25
N LYS A 65 -7.26 22.82 7.76
CA LYS A 65 -6.78 22.40 6.45
C LYS A 65 -7.95 22.20 5.49
N TYR A 66 -7.82 22.70 4.28
CA TYR A 66 -8.70 22.41 3.15
C TYR A 66 -8.10 21.23 2.39
N ILE A 67 -8.87 20.16 2.24
CA ILE A 67 -8.40 18.89 1.70
C ILE A 67 -9.07 18.64 0.36
N TYR A 68 -8.26 18.50 -0.67
CA TYR A 68 -8.68 18.04 -2.00
C TYR A 68 -8.14 16.63 -2.17
N ILE A 69 -9.01 15.68 -2.48
CA ILE A 69 -8.68 14.26 -2.41
C ILE A 69 -9.29 13.51 -3.59
N HIS A 70 -8.49 12.65 -4.21
CA HIS A 70 -8.98 11.77 -5.26
C HIS A 70 -9.95 10.71 -4.67
N PRO A 71 -11.07 10.34 -5.35
CA PRO A 71 -12.07 9.43 -4.78
C PRO A 71 -11.56 8.03 -4.37
N SER A 72 -10.47 7.57 -4.99
CA SER A 72 -9.84 6.28 -4.65
C SER A 72 -9.04 6.32 -3.34
N VAL A 73 -8.76 7.51 -2.82
CA VAL A 73 -7.86 7.72 -1.69
C VAL A 73 -8.67 7.65 -0.40
N LYS A 74 -8.22 6.81 0.53
CA LYS A 74 -8.90 6.59 1.80
C LYS A 74 -8.63 7.73 2.78
N LEU A 75 -9.66 8.17 3.49
CA LEU A 75 -9.53 9.10 4.61
C LEU A 75 -8.96 8.40 5.86
N PRO A 76 -8.37 9.14 6.81
CA PRO A 76 -8.04 8.59 8.12
C PRO A 76 -9.31 8.02 8.82
N PRO A 77 -9.15 7.15 9.83
CA PRO A 77 -10.28 6.64 10.61
C PRO A 77 -11.13 7.77 11.21
N ILE A 78 -12.46 7.66 11.07
CA ILE A 78 -13.42 8.68 11.51
C ILE A 78 -14.54 8.02 12.32
N ASN A 79 -14.83 8.60 13.48
CA ASN A 79 -16.04 8.34 14.24
C ASN A 79 -17.15 9.25 13.71
N TYR A 80 -17.98 8.70 12.82
CA TYR A 80 -19.08 9.42 12.20
C TYR A 80 -20.21 9.68 13.20
N GLN A 81 -20.57 10.96 13.34
CA GLN A 81 -21.77 11.41 14.04
C GLN A 81 -22.92 11.63 13.05
N LYS A 82 -22.59 11.95 11.79
CA LYS A 82 -23.52 12.14 10.67
C LYS A 82 -22.95 11.46 9.44
N GLN A 83 -23.83 11.04 8.53
CA GLN A 83 -23.39 10.53 7.24
C GLN A 83 -22.77 11.66 6.39
N PRO A 84 -21.68 11.38 5.64
CA PRO A 84 -21.15 12.31 4.66
C PRO A 84 -22.21 12.66 3.62
N ARG A 85 -22.37 13.95 3.31
CA ARG A 85 -23.20 14.41 2.19
C ARG A 85 -22.35 14.46 0.92
N SER A 86 -22.99 14.55 -0.24
CA SER A 86 -22.34 14.79 -1.54
C SER A 86 -21.83 16.23 -1.71
N THR A 87 -21.66 16.95 -0.61
CA THR A 87 -21.21 18.34 -0.53
C THR A 87 -20.04 18.40 0.42
N ASP A 88 -19.36 19.54 0.47
CA ASP A 88 -18.30 19.79 1.44
C ASP A 88 -18.70 19.41 2.87
N TYR A 89 -17.74 18.90 3.63
CA TYR A 89 -17.93 18.53 5.01
C TYR A 89 -16.65 18.70 5.83
N ILE A 90 -16.80 18.71 7.16
CA ILE A 90 -15.70 18.91 8.10
C ILE A 90 -15.54 17.70 9.02
N ILE A 91 -14.29 17.31 9.25
CA ILE A 91 -13.88 16.35 10.27
C ILE A 91 -12.97 17.08 11.26
N THR A 92 -13.21 16.93 12.56
CA THR A 92 -12.42 17.60 13.60
C THR A 92 -11.65 16.62 14.47
N GLY A 93 -10.57 17.09 15.08
CA GLY A 93 -9.93 16.42 16.20
C GLY A 93 -10.70 16.65 17.51
N ASN A 94 -10.54 15.76 18.49
CA ASN A 94 -11.23 15.87 19.79
C ASN A 94 -10.72 17.04 20.62
N VAL A 95 -9.50 17.53 20.36
CA VAL A 95 -8.87 18.65 21.08
C VAL A 95 -8.82 19.91 20.20
N PHE A 96 -9.45 19.88 19.03
CA PHE A 96 -9.54 21.05 18.16
C PHE A 96 -10.51 22.08 18.78
N PRO A 97 -10.10 23.36 18.93
CA PRO A 97 -10.96 24.40 19.50
C PRO A 97 -12.08 24.77 18.53
N GLU A 98 -13.29 24.24 18.76
CA GLU A 98 -14.44 24.48 17.87
C GLU A 98 -14.80 25.96 17.74
N GLU A 99 -14.39 26.84 18.66
CA GLU A 99 -14.62 28.28 18.55
C GLU A 99 -13.94 28.91 17.32
N VAL A 100 -12.88 28.26 16.80
CA VAL A 100 -12.17 28.70 15.59
C VAL A 100 -13.02 28.52 14.33
N LEU A 101 -14.03 27.64 14.36
CA LEU A 101 -14.94 27.44 13.23
C LEU A 101 -16.05 28.48 13.24
N SER A 102 -16.29 29.09 12.07
CA SER A 102 -17.47 29.93 11.86
C SER A 102 -18.76 29.14 12.08
N ARG A 103 -19.86 29.83 12.40
CA ARG A 103 -21.17 29.19 12.63
C ARG A 103 -21.62 28.32 11.45
N ASN A 104 -21.33 28.77 10.23
CA ASN A 104 -21.66 28.03 9.00
C ASN A 104 -20.82 26.77 8.83
N MET A 105 -19.55 26.80 9.26
CA MET A 105 -18.67 25.63 9.20
C MET A 105 -19.08 24.56 10.23
N LYS A 106 -19.52 24.95 11.42
CA LYS A 106 -19.95 23.99 12.46
C LYS A 106 -21.08 23.07 12.01
N SER A 107 -21.98 23.54 11.14
CA SER A 107 -23.07 22.71 10.63
C SER A 107 -22.60 21.59 9.68
N LEU A 108 -21.43 21.78 9.05
CA LEU A 108 -20.79 20.85 8.13
C LEU A 108 -19.98 19.76 8.83
N VAL A 109 -19.83 19.83 10.17
CA VAL A 109 -19.12 18.80 10.93
C VAL A 109 -19.91 17.49 10.92
N ILE A 110 -19.26 16.43 10.41
CA ILE A 110 -19.83 15.08 10.28
C ILE A 110 -19.30 14.08 11.31
N GLY A 111 -18.20 14.38 11.99
CA GLY A 111 -17.59 13.48 12.95
C GLY A 111 -16.19 13.92 13.34
N GLN A 112 -15.53 13.05 14.09
CA GLN A 112 -14.20 13.29 14.64
C GLN A 112 -13.20 12.23 14.19
N PHE A 113 -11.92 12.58 14.13
CA PHE A 113 -10.88 11.60 13.83
C PHE A 113 -10.78 10.54 14.93
N ASP A 114 -10.81 9.26 14.54
CA ASP A 114 -10.63 8.12 15.44
C ASP A 114 -9.13 7.80 15.61
N THR A 115 -8.35 8.81 15.98
CA THR A 115 -6.88 8.74 16.08
C THR A 115 -6.37 9.60 17.26
N PRO A 116 -6.75 9.27 18.51
CA PRO A 116 -6.61 10.17 19.67
C PRO A 116 -5.17 10.60 19.99
N SER A 117 -4.18 9.78 19.65
CA SER A 117 -2.76 10.06 19.92
C SER A 117 -2.02 10.75 18.78
N SER A 118 -2.70 11.10 17.68
CA SER A 118 -2.07 11.67 16.49
C SER A 118 -2.18 13.20 16.43
N TYR A 119 -1.40 13.85 15.56
CA TYR A 119 -1.55 15.30 15.31
C TYR A 119 -2.95 15.66 14.78
N LEU A 120 -3.64 14.75 14.10
CA LEU A 120 -5.01 14.97 13.60
C LEU A 120 -5.98 15.33 14.73
N ASN A 121 -5.69 14.91 15.96
CA ASN A 121 -6.52 15.21 17.12
C ASN A 121 -6.58 16.72 17.48
N ARG A 122 -5.70 17.53 16.88
CA ARG A 122 -5.64 19.00 17.03
C ARG A 122 -5.95 19.75 15.74
N GLU A 123 -6.39 19.06 14.69
CA GLU A 123 -6.67 19.63 13.38
C GLU A 123 -8.16 19.58 13.04
N ALA A 124 -8.59 20.44 12.13
CA ALA A 124 -9.86 20.35 11.45
C ALA A 124 -9.62 20.27 9.95
N TRP A 125 -10.24 19.28 9.32
CA TRP A 125 -10.16 19.07 7.88
C TRP A 125 -11.48 19.43 7.23
N TYR A 126 -11.46 20.44 6.37
CA TYR A 126 -12.53 20.79 5.47
C TYR A 126 -12.33 20.02 4.17
N ILE A 127 -13.12 18.98 3.92
CA ILE A 127 -13.07 18.21 2.68
C ILE A 127 -13.83 18.97 1.60
N VAL A 128 -13.12 19.40 0.57
CA VAL A 128 -13.67 20.16 -0.56
C VAL A 128 -14.07 19.19 -1.65
N MET A 129 -15.34 19.21 -2.07
CA MET A 129 -15.84 18.37 -3.18
C MET A 129 -15.60 18.99 -4.55
N SER A 130 -15.39 20.30 -4.60
CA SER A 130 -15.00 21.01 -5.82
C SER A 130 -13.55 20.65 -6.21
N GLN A 131 -13.31 20.47 -7.50
CA GLN A 131 -11.95 20.31 -8.05
C GLN A 131 -11.23 21.65 -8.27
N GLN A 132 -11.84 22.77 -7.90
CA GLN A 132 -11.24 24.09 -7.98
C GLN A 132 -10.69 24.54 -6.62
N ILE A 133 -9.38 24.73 -6.55
CA ILE A 133 -8.65 25.25 -5.39
C ILE A 133 -8.93 26.74 -5.27
N ASN A 134 -9.40 27.19 -4.11
CA ASN A 134 -9.53 28.62 -3.80
C ASN A 134 -8.30 29.09 -3.03
N LEU A 135 -7.47 29.96 -3.64
CA LEU A 135 -6.21 30.40 -3.03
C LEU A 135 -6.40 31.36 -1.84
N LYS A 136 -7.61 31.90 -1.63
CA LYS A 136 -7.95 32.65 -0.39
C LYS A 136 -7.96 31.76 0.85
N ASN A 137 -8.01 30.44 0.67
CA ASN A 137 -7.98 29.47 1.76
C ASN A 137 -6.56 29.15 2.25
N GLY A 138 -5.54 29.67 1.57
CA GLY A 138 -4.13 29.50 1.95
C GLY A 138 -3.22 29.31 0.76
N THR A 139 -1.94 29.62 0.93
CA THR A 139 -0.92 29.50 -0.12
C THR A 139 0.11 28.42 0.18
N LYS A 140 0.03 27.77 1.35
CA LYS A 140 0.89 26.64 1.71
C LYS A 140 0.15 25.32 1.46
N PHE A 141 0.86 24.40 0.82
CA PHE A 141 0.34 23.12 0.36
C PHE A 141 1.21 21.95 0.80
N ILE A 142 0.57 20.81 1.04
CA ILE A 142 1.21 19.51 1.25
C ILE A 142 0.56 18.52 0.31
N LEU A 143 1.30 18.06 -0.70
CA LEU A 143 0.84 17.05 -1.64
C LEU A 143 1.30 15.68 -1.18
N ASN A 144 0.34 14.84 -0.81
CA ASN A 144 0.54 13.44 -0.49
C ASN A 144 0.24 12.57 -1.72
N VAL A 145 1.16 11.66 -2.01
CA VAL A 145 1.05 10.70 -3.11
C VAL A 145 1.31 9.30 -2.57
N GLU A 146 0.52 8.34 -3.02
CA GLU A 146 0.70 6.93 -2.64
C GLU A 146 1.98 6.36 -3.26
N SER A 147 2.18 6.63 -4.56
CA SER A 147 3.35 6.21 -5.33
C SER A 147 3.62 7.21 -6.47
N GLY A 148 4.82 7.18 -7.04
CA GLY A 148 5.21 8.05 -8.16
C GLY A 148 6.03 9.28 -7.74
N ASN A 149 6.23 10.20 -8.69
CA ASN A 149 7.00 11.42 -8.49
C ASN A 149 6.07 12.59 -8.14
N PRO A 150 6.05 13.08 -6.89
CA PRO A 150 5.19 14.20 -6.49
C PRO A 150 5.49 15.48 -7.29
N HIS A 151 6.71 15.69 -7.77
CA HIS A 151 7.04 16.86 -8.59
C HIS A 151 6.29 16.88 -9.92
N GLN A 152 6.14 15.73 -10.57
CA GLN A 152 5.38 15.63 -11.83
C GLN A 152 3.90 15.96 -11.61
N LEU A 153 3.34 15.59 -10.46
CA LEU A 153 1.97 15.92 -10.11
C LEU A 153 1.80 17.41 -9.79
N ILE A 154 2.78 18.02 -9.12
CA ILE A 154 2.79 19.47 -8.91
C ILE A 154 2.80 20.21 -10.25
N GLU A 155 3.62 19.80 -11.22
CA GLU A 155 3.67 20.42 -12.55
C GLU A 155 2.35 20.28 -13.32
N LYS A 156 1.58 19.21 -13.09
CA LYS A 156 0.24 19.05 -13.67
C LYS A 156 -0.80 19.95 -13.01
N ILE A 157 -0.73 20.12 -11.69
CA ILE A 157 -1.62 21.03 -10.94
C ILE A 157 -1.26 22.50 -11.24
N LEU A 158 0.03 22.79 -11.43
CA LEU A 158 0.60 24.14 -11.53
C LEU A 158 1.41 24.32 -12.82
N PRO A 159 0.83 24.10 -14.03
CA PRO A 159 1.60 24.07 -15.26
C PRO A 159 2.29 25.40 -15.58
N ASN A 160 1.68 26.52 -15.16
CA ASN A 160 2.17 27.88 -15.43
C ASN A 160 2.33 28.72 -14.16
N THR A 161 2.30 28.10 -12.98
CA THR A 161 2.27 28.82 -11.71
C THR A 161 3.61 28.68 -10.99
N SER A 162 4.20 29.80 -10.58
CA SER A 162 5.44 29.76 -9.80
C SER A 162 5.17 29.21 -8.40
N TYR A 163 5.95 28.20 -8.01
CA TYR A 163 5.91 27.62 -6.67
C TYR A 163 7.31 27.52 -6.08
N GLN A 164 7.39 27.62 -4.77
CA GLN A 164 8.60 27.41 -4.00
C GLN A 164 8.46 26.11 -3.22
N LEU A 165 9.29 25.12 -3.56
CA LEU A 165 9.43 23.92 -2.73
C LEU A 165 10.01 24.33 -1.38
N LEU A 166 9.42 23.79 -0.32
CA LEU A 166 10.01 23.87 1.01
C LEU A 166 10.92 22.67 1.21
N GLU A 167 11.98 22.83 2.01
CA GLU A 167 12.78 21.68 2.41
C GLU A 167 11.87 20.67 3.08
N ASN A 168 11.97 19.41 2.64
CA ASN A 168 11.27 18.33 3.30
C ASN A 168 11.90 18.19 4.69
N GLU A 169 11.25 18.76 5.70
CA GLU A 169 11.60 18.42 7.07
C GLU A 169 11.45 16.91 7.23
N ASP A 170 12.47 16.29 7.81
CA ASP A 170 12.49 14.88 8.14
C ASP A 170 11.29 14.57 9.05
N ARG A 171 10.22 14.01 8.46
CA ARG A 171 8.88 14.00 9.08
C ARG A 171 8.81 13.11 10.32
N GLY A 172 8.94 13.74 11.48
CA GLY A 172 8.52 13.26 12.80
C GLY A 172 8.77 11.78 13.05
N THR A 173 7.72 10.96 13.05
CA THR A 173 7.85 9.54 13.40
C THR A 173 8.61 8.72 12.35
N ALA A 174 8.68 9.16 11.10
CA ALA A 174 9.32 8.40 10.01
C ALA A 174 10.85 8.32 10.16
N ILE A 175 11.47 9.27 10.87
CA ILE A 175 12.91 9.32 11.14
C ILE A 175 13.34 8.63 12.43
N LEU A 176 12.38 8.23 13.28
CA LEU A 176 12.70 7.55 14.53
C LEU A 176 13.48 6.27 14.24
N THR A 177 14.64 6.11 14.89
CA THR A 177 15.51 4.95 14.71
C THR A 177 14.78 3.64 14.97
N SER A 178 13.83 3.60 15.91
CA SER A 178 12.98 2.44 16.18
C SER A 178 12.14 2.02 14.98
N ASN A 179 11.57 2.97 14.23
CA ASN A 179 10.79 2.71 13.02
C ASN A 179 11.68 2.25 11.86
N ILE A 180 12.89 2.82 11.74
CA ILE A 180 13.88 2.40 10.75
C ILE A 180 14.32 0.95 11.03
N LEU A 181 14.65 0.63 12.28
CA LEU A 181 15.04 -0.71 12.71
C LEU A 181 13.90 -1.73 12.52
N LEU A 182 12.66 -1.35 12.88
CA LEU A 182 11.48 -2.20 12.68
C LEU A 182 11.29 -2.54 11.18
N LYS A 183 11.37 -1.54 10.30
CA LYS A 183 11.29 -1.77 8.85
C LYS A 183 12.41 -2.70 8.36
N GLY A 184 13.64 -2.48 8.84
CA GLY A 184 14.76 -3.37 8.53
C GLY A 184 14.51 -4.81 8.97
N PHE A 185 14.03 -5.00 10.20
CA PHE A 185 13.68 -6.33 10.74
C PHE A 185 12.56 -7.02 9.94
N LEU A 186 11.53 -6.28 9.54
CA LEU A 186 10.43 -6.81 8.72
C LEU A 186 10.92 -7.26 7.34
N ILE A 187 11.81 -6.49 6.71
CA ILE A 187 12.42 -6.85 5.41
C ILE A 187 13.27 -8.12 5.55
N ILE A 188 14.11 -8.20 6.58
CA ILE A 188 14.92 -9.39 6.86
C ILE A 188 14.02 -10.61 7.09
N SER A 189 12.96 -10.46 7.88
CA SER A 189 11.98 -11.51 8.14
C SER A 189 11.28 -11.97 6.86
N LEU A 190 10.92 -11.05 5.97
CA LEU A 190 10.33 -11.36 4.68
C LEU A 190 11.29 -12.18 3.81
N LEU A 191 12.57 -11.82 3.78
CA LEU A 191 13.60 -12.60 3.06
C LEU A 191 13.72 -14.02 3.61
N PHE A 192 13.71 -14.20 4.93
CA PHE A 192 13.72 -15.53 5.55
C PHE A 192 12.51 -16.36 5.15
N VAL A 193 11.29 -15.78 5.15
CA VAL A 193 10.07 -16.49 4.72
C VAL A 193 10.16 -16.90 3.25
N ILE A 194 10.67 -16.02 2.38
CA ILE A 194 10.85 -16.32 0.95
C ILE A 194 11.84 -17.48 0.76
N ILE A 195 12.97 -17.47 1.48
CA ILE A 195 13.97 -18.55 1.43
C ILE A 195 13.36 -19.86 1.94
N ALA A 196 12.67 -19.83 3.08
CA ALA A 196 12.00 -21.00 3.64
C ALA A 196 10.96 -21.58 2.67
N GLN A 197 10.24 -20.72 1.94
CA GLN A 197 9.30 -21.14 0.91
C GLN A 197 10.01 -21.82 -0.26
N ALA A 198 11.12 -21.25 -0.75
CA ALA A 198 11.92 -21.87 -1.81
C ALA A 198 12.45 -23.26 -1.38
N VAL A 199 12.97 -23.39 -0.16
CA VAL A 199 13.44 -24.67 0.40
C VAL A 199 12.29 -25.67 0.51
N SER A 200 11.11 -25.23 0.99
CA SER A 200 9.93 -26.09 1.10
C SER A 200 9.46 -26.62 -0.26
N VAL A 201 9.49 -25.77 -1.30
CA VAL A 201 9.19 -26.17 -2.68
C VAL A 201 10.18 -27.23 -3.15
N VAL A 202 11.48 -27.02 -2.95
CA VAL A 202 12.50 -27.99 -3.34
C VAL A 202 12.31 -29.33 -2.60
N TYR A 203 12.06 -29.30 -1.29
CA TYR A 203 11.83 -30.50 -0.49
C TYR A 203 10.56 -31.26 -0.91
N ALA A 204 9.46 -30.54 -1.13
CA ALA A 204 8.20 -31.11 -1.61
C ALA A 204 8.41 -31.85 -2.94
N ILE A 205 9.16 -31.26 -3.86
CA ILE A 205 9.50 -31.87 -5.14
C ILE A 205 10.43 -33.08 -4.94
N GLN A 206 11.49 -32.95 -4.14
CA GLN A 206 12.45 -34.05 -3.87
C GLN A 206 11.78 -35.28 -3.24
N SER A 207 10.76 -35.10 -2.40
CA SER A 207 9.99 -36.21 -1.81
C SER A 207 9.39 -37.14 -2.86
N LYS A 208 9.20 -36.66 -4.11
CA LYS A 208 8.63 -37.41 -5.23
C LYS A 208 9.68 -38.14 -6.08
N LYS A 209 10.95 -38.10 -5.70
CA LYS A 209 12.05 -38.73 -6.43
C LYS A 209 11.76 -40.20 -6.76
N SER A 210 11.25 -40.97 -5.81
CA SER A 210 10.96 -42.40 -6.01
C SER A 210 9.90 -42.63 -7.09
N ILE A 211 8.86 -41.80 -7.14
CA ILE A 211 7.80 -41.88 -8.16
C ILE A 211 8.38 -41.58 -9.55
N VAL A 212 9.21 -40.54 -9.66
CA VAL A 212 9.90 -40.19 -10.92
C VAL A 212 10.79 -41.32 -11.39
N GLN A 213 11.55 -41.95 -10.48
CA GLN A 213 12.44 -43.07 -10.79
C GLN A 213 11.67 -44.31 -11.24
N ILE A 214 10.59 -44.69 -10.53
CA ILE A 214 9.74 -45.83 -10.91
C ILE A 214 9.18 -45.64 -12.32
N LEU A 215 8.62 -44.45 -12.60
CA LEU A 215 8.06 -44.14 -13.92
C LEU A 215 9.12 -44.12 -15.03
N TYR A 216 10.35 -43.73 -14.69
CA TYR A 216 11.47 -43.74 -15.62
C TYR A 216 11.95 -45.15 -15.94
N PHE A 217 12.14 -46.01 -14.93
CA PHE A 217 12.52 -47.41 -15.12
C PHE A 217 11.43 -48.23 -15.82
N ALA A 218 10.16 -47.84 -15.67
CA ALA A 218 9.05 -48.40 -16.44
C ALA A 218 9.04 -47.98 -17.93
N GLY A 219 10.09 -47.29 -18.42
CA GLY A 219 10.23 -46.88 -19.82
C GLY A 219 9.57 -45.56 -20.19
N GLY A 220 9.14 -44.76 -19.21
CA GLY A 220 8.48 -43.48 -19.45
C GLY A 220 9.42 -42.43 -20.06
N LYS A 221 8.97 -41.74 -21.12
CA LYS A 221 9.64 -40.53 -21.63
C LYS A 221 9.60 -39.42 -20.57
N TRP A 222 10.71 -38.71 -20.39
CA TRP A 222 10.85 -37.67 -19.35
C TRP A 222 9.74 -36.61 -19.35
N GLN A 223 9.26 -36.22 -20.54
CA GLN A 223 8.18 -35.23 -20.73
C GLN A 223 6.85 -35.73 -20.16
N LEU A 224 6.54 -37.01 -20.39
CA LEU A 224 5.30 -37.63 -19.91
C LEU A 224 5.35 -37.85 -18.39
N ILE A 225 6.53 -38.17 -17.85
CA ILE A 225 6.75 -38.27 -16.40
C ILE A 225 6.57 -36.92 -15.74
N PHE A 226 7.18 -35.87 -16.30
CA PHE A 226 6.99 -34.49 -15.85
C PHE A 226 5.50 -34.12 -15.84
N LEU A 227 4.78 -34.34 -16.95
CA LEU A 227 3.36 -34.02 -17.03
C LEU A 227 2.51 -34.77 -16.00
N LYS A 228 2.80 -36.06 -15.74
CA LYS A 228 2.08 -36.85 -14.73
C LYS A 228 2.33 -36.33 -13.32
N VAL A 229 3.59 -36.11 -12.96
CA VAL A 229 3.97 -35.60 -11.62
C VAL A 229 3.44 -34.18 -11.42
N PHE A 230 3.61 -33.33 -12.44
CA PHE A 230 3.10 -31.97 -12.42
C PHE A 230 1.59 -31.95 -12.30
N LYS A 231 0.84 -32.73 -13.09
CA LYS A 231 -0.63 -32.75 -13.06
C LYS A 231 -1.21 -33.07 -11.67
N ILE A 232 -0.60 -34.01 -10.94
CA ILE A 232 -1.05 -34.40 -9.59
C ILE A 232 -0.88 -33.22 -8.62
N GLU A 233 0.27 -32.54 -8.68
CA GLU A 233 0.58 -31.41 -7.79
C GLU A 233 -0.09 -30.11 -8.25
N PHE A 234 -0.35 -29.97 -9.55
CA PHE A 234 -0.91 -28.77 -10.18
C PHE A 234 -2.29 -28.47 -9.66
N ILE A 235 -3.14 -29.49 -9.48
CA ILE A 235 -4.49 -29.31 -8.94
C ILE A 235 -4.41 -28.79 -7.50
N ALA A 236 -3.59 -29.43 -6.66
CA ALA A 236 -3.42 -28.99 -5.27
C ALA A 236 -2.84 -27.58 -5.18
N LEU A 237 -1.83 -27.26 -6.00
CA LEU A 237 -1.23 -25.93 -6.06
C LEU A 237 -2.24 -24.88 -6.50
N ILE A 238 -2.99 -25.12 -7.59
CA ILE A 238 -4.01 -24.17 -8.06
C ILE A 238 -5.07 -23.94 -6.99
N MET A 239 -5.55 -24.98 -6.31
CA MET A 239 -6.55 -24.82 -5.26
C MET A 239 -6.02 -23.97 -4.10
N ILE A 240 -4.78 -24.19 -3.67
CA ILE A 240 -4.14 -23.39 -2.62
C ILE A 240 -3.97 -21.93 -3.07
N MET A 241 -3.54 -21.70 -4.31
CA MET A 241 -3.32 -20.36 -4.85
C MET A 241 -4.63 -19.60 -5.06
N LEU A 242 -5.68 -20.27 -5.52
CA LEU A 242 -7.02 -19.70 -5.64
C LEU A 242 -7.55 -19.29 -4.27
N LEU A 243 -7.43 -20.17 -3.28
CA LEU A 243 -7.84 -19.87 -1.90
C LEU A 243 -7.05 -18.70 -1.32
N ALA A 244 -5.74 -18.67 -1.55
CA ALA A 244 -4.87 -17.56 -1.15
C ALA A 244 -5.29 -16.24 -1.80
N PHE A 245 -5.59 -16.25 -3.10
CA PHE A 245 -6.04 -15.08 -3.85
C PHE A 245 -7.40 -14.55 -3.37
N LEU A 246 -8.38 -15.44 -3.17
CA LEU A 246 -9.69 -15.08 -2.62
C LEU A 246 -9.58 -14.50 -1.20
N SER A 247 -8.73 -15.10 -0.36
CA SER A 247 -8.46 -14.60 0.99
C SER A 247 -7.82 -13.22 0.95
N LEU A 248 -6.92 -12.97 0.00
CA LEU A 248 -6.26 -11.68 -0.18
C LEU A 248 -7.26 -10.59 -0.60
N ILE A 249 -8.18 -10.90 -1.52
CA ILE A 249 -9.26 -9.97 -1.93
C ILE A 249 -10.14 -9.61 -0.73
N ALA A 250 -10.61 -10.62 0.01
CA ALA A 250 -11.44 -10.40 1.17
C ALA A 250 -10.71 -9.54 2.22
N PHE A 251 -9.44 -9.86 2.50
CA PHE A 251 -8.64 -9.11 3.46
C PHE A 251 -8.42 -7.65 3.02
N ASN A 252 -8.12 -7.41 1.74
CA ASN A 252 -7.96 -6.05 1.22
C ASN A 252 -9.26 -5.23 1.35
N HIS A 253 -10.42 -5.86 1.14
CA HIS A 253 -11.71 -5.19 1.28
C HIS A 253 -11.97 -4.70 2.72
N PHE A 254 -11.67 -5.53 3.73
CA PHE A 254 -11.93 -5.19 5.14
C PHE A 254 -10.84 -4.34 5.79
N TYR A 255 -9.57 -4.54 5.40
CA TYR A 255 -8.41 -3.95 6.07
C TYR A 255 -7.59 -3.01 5.18
N SER A 256 -8.23 -2.40 4.18
CA SER A 256 -7.61 -1.41 3.30
C SER A 256 -6.98 -0.27 4.11
N ILE A 257 -5.73 0.03 3.79
CA ILE A 257 -4.94 1.16 4.30
C ILE A 257 -4.74 2.18 3.19
N TRP A 258 -4.03 3.28 3.45
CA TRP A 258 -3.79 4.37 2.49
C TRP A 258 -3.36 3.91 1.09
N GLY A 259 -2.56 2.85 1.02
CA GLY A 259 -2.13 2.28 -0.24
C GLY A 259 -2.32 0.77 -0.35
N ASN A 260 -2.30 0.29 -1.59
CA ASN A 260 -2.53 -1.10 -1.96
C ASN A 260 -1.25 -1.81 -2.44
N GLN A 261 -0.07 -1.23 -2.17
CA GLN A 261 1.21 -1.78 -2.62
C GLN A 261 1.44 -3.20 -2.07
N TRP A 262 1.22 -3.44 -0.76
CA TRP A 262 1.29 -4.78 -0.17
C TRP A 262 0.39 -5.80 -0.88
N TYR A 263 -0.80 -5.38 -1.34
CA TYR A 263 -1.75 -6.22 -2.05
C TYR A 263 -1.20 -6.58 -3.43
N TYR A 264 -0.78 -5.59 -4.22
CA TYR A 264 -0.24 -5.83 -5.56
C TYR A 264 1.05 -6.66 -5.52
N VAL A 265 1.94 -6.39 -4.57
CA VAL A 265 3.16 -7.19 -4.37
C VAL A 265 2.82 -8.61 -3.94
N SER A 266 1.79 -8.82 -3.10
CA SER A 266 1.31 -10.14 -2.72
C SER A 266 0.73 -10.92 -3.92
N VAL A 267 -0.06 -10.27 -4.77
CA VAL A 267 -0.58 -10.88 -6.02
C VAL A 267 0.59 -11.26 -6.95
N PHE A 268 1.56 -10.37 -7.12
CA PHE A 268 2.74 -10.66 -7.92
C PHE A 268 3.56 -11.83 -7.32
N TYR A 269 3.66 -11.90 -5.99
CA TYR A 269 4.34 -12.99 -5.29
C TYR A 269 3.66 -14.35 -5.49
N ILE A 270 2.33 -14.40 -5.56
CA ILE A 270 1.56 -15.60 -5.97
C ILE A 270 2.03 -16.05 -7.37
N LEU A 271 2.02 -15.15 -8.34
CA LEU A 271 2.40 -15.47 -9.73
C LEU A 271 3.84 -15.98 -9.84
N VAL A 272 4.78 -15.29 -9.19
CA VAL A 272 6.20 -15.70 -9.17
C VAL A 272 6.37 -17.06 -8.52
N THR A 273 5.72 -17.32 -7.39
CA THR A 273 5.77 -18.62 -6.71
C THR A 273 5.30 -19.75 -7.63
N PHE A 274 4.24 -19.52 -8.38
CA PHE A 274 3.73 -20.49 -9.34
C PHE A 274 4.74 -20.80 -10.46
N ILE A 275 5.35 -19.76 -11.04
CA ILE A 275 6.38 -19.92 -12.08
C ILE A 275 7.60 -20.67 -11.54
N VAL A 276 8.08 -20.31 -10.35
CA VAL A 276 9.22 -20.97 -9.71
C VAL A 276 8.93 -22.44 -9.42
N TYR A 277 7.72 -22.76 -8.94
CA TYR A 277 7.32 -24.14 -8.71
C TYR A 277 7.32 -24.98 -9.99
N PHE A 278 6.77 -24.44 -11.08
CA PHE A 278 6.78 -25.08 -12.39
C PHE A 278 8.21 -25.37 -12.86
N LEU A 279 9.08 -24.36 -12.82
CA LEU A 279 10.49 -24.48 -13.22
C LEU A 279 11.24 -25.49 -12.35
N ALA A 280 11.01 -25.48 -11.04
CA ALA A 280 11.62 -26.43 -10.11
C ALA A 280 11.20 -27.88 -10.43
N CYS A 281 9.91 -28.12 -10.68
CA CYS A 281 9.42 -29.45 -11.10
C CYS A 281 10.08 -29.92 -12.40
N LEU A 282 10.18 -29.03 -13.40
CA LEU A 282 10.78 -29.32 -14.70
C LEU A 282 12.27 -29.68 -14.57
N LEU A 283 13.05 -28.83 -13.90
CA LEU A 283 14.48 -29.02 -13.70
C LEU A 283 14.79 -30.28 -12.90
N MET A 284 14.01 -30.54 -11.85
CA MET A 284 14.20 -31.71 -10.99
C MET A 284 13.93 -33.02 -11.75
N THR A 285 12.82 -33.08 -12.51
CA THR A 285 12.50 -34.25 -13.35
C THR A 285 13.61 -34.53 -14.36
N LYS A 286 14.12 -33.48 -15.04
CA LYS A 286 15.25 -33.60 -15.97
C LYS A 286 16.54 -34.06 -15.28
N SER A 287 16.84 -33.52 -14.10
CA SER A 287 18.04 -33.84 -13.32
C SER A 287 18.04 -35.28 -12.81
N LEU A 288 16.91 -35.76 -12.27
CA LEU A 288 16.80 -37.13 -11.77
C LEU A 288 16.98 -38.17 -12.86
N ILE A 289 16.44 -37.90 -14.05
CA ILE A 289 16.58 -38.79 -15.20
C ILE A 289 18.04 -38.83 -15.66
N LYS A 290 18.71 -37.67 -15.75
CA LYS A 290 20.15 -37.61 -16.08
C LYS A 290 21.02 -38.35 -15.07
N LYS A 291 20.67 -38.32 -13.78
CA LYS A 291 21.39 -39.05 -12.72
C LYS A 291 21.07 -40.55 -12.72
N GLY A 292 19.83 -40.94 -13.00
CA GLY A 292 19.42 -42.33 -13.13
C GLY A 292 20.09 -43.04 -14.31
N VAL A 293 20.37 -42.34 -15.41
CA VAL A 293 21.14 -42.87 -16.56
C VAL A 293 22.62 -43.10 -16.23
N ARG A 294 23.19 -42.40 -15.24
CA ARG A 294 24.62 -42.53 -14.86
C ARG A 294 24.89 -43.60 -13.81
N SER A 295 23.85 -44.12 -13.14
CA SER A 295 24.00 -45.17 -12.14
C SER A 295 23.69 -46.58 -12.68
N PHE A 296 23.58 -46.71 -14.00
CA PHE A 296 23.43 -47.97 -14.74
C PHE A 296 24.60 -48.13 -15.70
#